data_AF-A0A242M3C3-F1
#
_entry.id   AF-A0A242M3C3-F1
#
_cell.length_a   1.000
_cell.length_b   1.000
_cell.length_c   1.000
_cell.angle_alpha   90.00
_cell.angle_beta   90.00
_cell.angle_gamma   90.00
#
_symmetry.space_group_name_H-M   'P 1'
#
loop_
_entity.id
_entity.type
_entity.pdbx_description
1 polymer ?
#
loop_
_entity_poly.entity_id
_entity_poly.type
_entity_poly.pdbx_seq_one_letter_code
_entity_poly.pdbx_strand_id
1 'polypeptide(L)'
;MRTAITERGVAVIVLPGDVALSDAPSTLPTWVDADPPTVVPADFDLKRLADMLNDSSAVTLLCGSGCADAHNEIVALADTLAAPVVHALRGKEYVEHDNPFDVGMTGFIGFSSGYHAMMSCETLVMLGTDFPYRNSIRRKRRSSRSIFAAVRSESGHPLHLGW
;
A
#
# COMPACT_ATOMS: atom_id res chain seq x y z
N MET A 1 4.54 16.96 -17.08
CA MET A 1 4.42 17.33 -15.65
C MET A 1 3.22 16.69 -14.97
N ARG A 2 1.98 16.85 -15.47
CA ARG A 2 0.77 16.23 -14.88
C ARG A 2 0.93 14.74 -14.57
N THR A 3 1.42 13.93 -15.52
CA THR A 3 1.67 12.50 -15.33
C THR A 3 2.63 12.20 -14.17
N ALA A 4 3.75 12.94 -14.05
CA ALA A 4 4.70 12.75 -12.95
C ALA A 4 4.07 13.03 -11.57
N ILE A 5 3.18 14.03 -11.50
CA ILE A 5 2.47 14.37 -10.26
C ILE A 5 1.42 13.31 -9.95
N THR A 6 0.52 13.01 -10.89
CA THR A 6 -0.60 12.08 -10.67
C THR A 6 -0.14 10.63 -10.46
N GLU A 7 0.89 10.18 -11.18
CA GLU A 7 1.43 8.82 -11.05
C GLU A 7 2.57 8.73 -10.02
N ARG A 8 2.97 9.84 -9.40
CA ARG A 8 4.13 9.95 -8.48
C ARG A 8 5.40 9.33 -9.08
N GLY A 9 5.67 9.69 -10.34
CA GLY A 9 6.75 9.15 -11.15
C GLY A 9 7.65 10.22 -11.75
N VAL A 10 8.52 9.80 -12.66
CA VAL A 10 9.44 10.71 -13.36
C VAL A 10 8.84 11.12 -14.70
N ALA A 11 8.88 12.41 -15.03
CA ALA A 11 8.67 12.90 -16.39
C ALA A 11 9.97 13.48 -16.93
N VAL A 12 10.32 13.12 -18.16
CA VAL A 12 11.51 13.64 -18.86
C VAL A 12 11.03 14.52 -20.01
N ILE A 13 11.57 15.74 -20.08
CA ILE A 13 11.38 16.65 -21.22
C ILE A 13 12.74 16.84 -21.87
N VAL A 14 12.85 16.43 -23.14
CA VAL A 14 14.04 16.67 -23.95
C VAL A 14 13.77 17.90 -24.81
N LEU A 15 14.55 18.96 -24.59
CA LEU A 15 14.41 20.23 -25.31
C LEU A 15 15.72 20.55 -26.05
N PRO A 16 15.74 20.47 -27.39
CA PRO A 16 16.90 20.89 -28.18
C PRO A 16 17.26 22.37 -27.94
N GLY A 17 18.54 22.69 -27.98
CA GLY A 17 19.03 24.05 -27.67
C GLY A 17 18.55 25.12 -28.65
N ASP A 18 18.41 24.77 -29.94
CA ASP A 18 17.86 25.64 -30.98
C ASP A 18 16.36 25.93 -30.77
N VAL A 19 15.59 24.92 -30.36
CA VAL A 19 14.17 25.08 -30.01
C VAL A 19 14.01 25.92 -28.73
N ALA A 20 14.89 25.74 -27.74
CA ALA A 20 14.86 26.53 -26.50
C ALA A 20 15.15 28.02 -26.72
N LEU A 21 15.90 28.35 -27.78
CA LEU A 21 16.23 29.73 -28.17
C LEU A 21 15.21 30.36 -29.12
N SER A 22 14.25 29.58 -29.63
CA SER A 22 13.21 30.08 -30.53
C SER A 22 12.11 30.82 -29.74
N ASP A 23 11.37 31.69 -30.43
CA ASP A 23 10.25 32.40 -29.82
C ASP A 23 9.18 31.42 -29.33
N ALA A 24 8.80 31.54 -28.05
CA ALA A 24 7.72 30.75 -27.48
C ALA A 24 6.36 31.24 -27.99
N PRO A 25 5.35 30.35 -28.07
CA PRO A 25 3.98 30.75 -28.36
C PRO A 25 3.49 31.82 -27.36
N SER A 26 2.79 32.84 -27.85
CA SER A 26 2.27 33.93 -27.01
C SER A 26 1.17 33.47 -26.04
N THR A 27 0.48 32.38 -26.36
CA THR A 27 -0.53 31.77 -25.51
C THR A 27 0.10 30.70 -24.63
N LEU A 28 0.15 30.97 -23.33
CA LEU A 28 0.56 29.99 -22.34
C LEU A 28 -0.63 29.12 -21.91
N PRO A 29 -0.47 27.79 -21.81
CA PRO A 29 -1.49 26.95 -21.22
C PRO A 29 -1.65 27.28 -19.73
N THR A 30 -2.89 27.38 -19.27
CA THR A 30 -3.18 27.51 -17.84
C THR A 30 -2.94 26.17 -17.15
N TRP A 31 -2.20 26.19 -16.04
CA TRP A 31 -2.08 25.03 -15.18
C TRP A 31 -3.41 24.80 -14.45
N VAL A 32 -3.88 23.56 -14.49
CA VAL A 32 -5.05 23.14 -13.71
C VAL A 32 -4.54 22.14 -12.70
N ASP A 33 -4.57 22.52 -11.42
CA ASP A 33 -4.34 21.59 -10.33
C ASP A 33 -5.43 20.51 -10.38
N ALA A 34 -4.99 19.27 -10.29
CA ALA A 34 -5.87 18.13 -10.23
C ALA A 34 -5.63 17.44 -8.90
N ASP A 35 -6.65 17.46 -8.04
CA ASP A 35 -6.63 16.66 -6.83
C ASP A 35 -6.57 15.17 -7.21
N PRO A 36 -5.82 14.36 -6.44
CA PRO A 36 -5.79 12.93 -6.66
C PRO A 36 -7.22 12.36 -6.48
N PRO A 37 -7.69 11.47 -7.36
CA PRO A 37 -9.01 10.88 -7.21
C PRO A 37 -9.05 9.96 -5.99
N THR A 38 -10.14 10.00 -5.24
CA THR A 38 -10.44 8.97 -4.24
C THR A 38 -10.83 7.68 -4.96
N VAL A 39 -10.04 6.62 -4.77
CA VAL A 39 -10.31 5.30 -5.35
C VAL A 39 -10.78 4.39 -4.23
N VAL A 40 -12.03 3.96 -4.32
CA VAL A 40 -12.63 3.00 -3.38
C VAL A 40 -13.04 1.75 -4.16
N PRO A 41 -12.77 0.52 -3.65
CA PRO A 41 -13.29 -0.70 -4.27
C PRO A 41 -14.82 -0.71 -4.31
N ALA A 42 -15.40 -1.51 -5.21
CA ALA A 42 -16.85 -1.66 -5.26
C ALA A 42 -17.38 -2.30 -3.96
N ASP A 43 -18.61 -1.94 -3.56
CA ASP A 43 -19.24 -2.46 -2.33
C ASP A 43 -19.29 -3.98 -2.28
N PHE A 44 -19.48 -4.63 -3.44
CA PHE A 44 -19.46 -6.08 -3.55
C PHE A 44 -18.10 -6.68 -3.16
N ASP A 45 -17.01 -6.08 -3.61
CA ASP A 45 -15.65 -6.53 -3.28
C ASP A 45 -15.32 -6.30 -1.81
N LEU A 46 -15.76 -5.16 -1.24
CA LEU A 46 -15.60 -4.85 0.18
C LEU A 46 -16.38 -5.85 1.05
N LYS A 47 -17.61 -6.19 0.67
CA LYS A 47 -18.40 -7.19 1.38
C LYS A 47 -17.75 -8.56 1.33
N ARG A 48 -17.30 -8.99 0.15
CA ARG A 48 -16.59 -10.26 -0.02
C ARG A 48 -15.31 -10.31 0.82
N LEU A 49 -14.56 -9.21 0.87
CA LEU A 49 -13.38 -9.09 1.72
C LEU A 49 -13.74 -9.23 3.19
N ALA A 50 -14.77 -8.52 3.65
CA ALA A 50 -15.24 -8.60 5.04
C ALA A 50 -15.67 -10.02 5.41
N ASP A 51 -16.44 -10.70 4.54
CA ASP A 51 -16.85 -12.10 4.76
C ASP A 51 -15.61 -13.03 4.87
N MET A 52 -14.62 -12.86 4.00
CA MET A 52 -13.37 -13.63 4.07
C MET A 52 -12.56 -13.39 5.35
N LEU A 53 -12.56 -12.16 5.87
CA LEU A 53 -11.87 -11.81 7.11
C LEU A 53 -12.62 -12.35 8.33
N ASN A 54 -13.95 -12.28 8.33
CA ASN A 54 -14.80 -12.83 9.39
C ASN A 54 -14.69 -14.36 9.51
N ASP A 55 -14.49 -15.05 8.39
CA ASP A 55 -14.30 -16.51 8.35
C ASP A 55 -12.86 -16.94 8.71
N SER A 56 -11.91 -16.00 8.80
CA SER A 56 -10.50 -16.31 9.02
C SER A 56 -10.15 -16.37 10.50
N SER A 57 -9.54 -17.49 10.93
CA SER A 57 -9.18 -17.69 12.34
C SER A 57 -7.92 -16.95 12.79
N ALA A 58 -7.05 -16.58 11.84
CA ALA A 58 -5.83 -15.83 12.12
C ALA A 58 -5.52 -14.86 10.97
N VAL A 59 -5.72 -13.57 11.21
CA VAL A 59 -5.43 -12.50 10.24
C VAL A 59 -4.15 -11.76 10.66
N THR A 60 -3.29 -11.43 9.70
CA THR A 60 -2.16 -10.50 9.92
C THR A 60 -2.24 -9.39 8.89
N LEU A 61 -2.02 -8.15 9.32
CA LEU A 61 -1.92 -6.99 8.43
C LEU A 61 -0.44 -6.73 8.10
N LEU A 62 -0.11 -6.55 6.82
CA LEU A 62 1.21 -6.12 6.36
C LEU A 62 1.09 -4.73 5.72
N CYS A 63 1.50 -3.70 6.44
CA CYS A 63 1.33 -2.29 6.08
C CYS A 63 2.60 -1.68 5.49
N GLY A 64 2.47 -0.85 4.46
CA GLY A 64 3.59 -0.18 3.77
C GLY A 64 3.47 1.34 3.79
N SER A 65 4.22 2.02 2.91
CA SER A 65 4.17 3.49 2.81
C SER A 65 2.84 4.03 2.25
N GLY A 66 2.06 3.20 1.54
CA GLY A 66 0.72 3.58 1.07
C GLY A 66 -0.31 3.72 2.19
N CYS A 67 0.07 3.39 3.42
CA CYS A 67 -0.70 3.61 4.65
C CYS A 67 -0.49 5.00 5.26
N ALA A 68 0.25 5.90 4.59
CA ALA A 68 0.31 7.30 5.00
C ALA A 68 -1.11 7.84 5.28
N ASP A 69 -1.28 8.67 6.31
CA ASP A 69 -2.56 9.28 6.70
C ASP A 69 -3.71 8.32 7.08
N ALA A 70 -3.53 7.00 7.03
CA ALA A 70 -4.54 5.98 7.34
C ALA A 70 -4.27 5.27 8.68
N HIS A 71 -3.52 5.92 9.57
CA HIS A 71 -3.04 5.32 10.82
C HIS A 71 -4.20 4.85 11.71
N ASN A 72 -5.17 5.73 11.95
CA ASN A 72 -6.29 5.46 12.85
C ASN A 72 -7.16 4.31 12.32
N GLU A 73 -7.37 4.28 11.01
CA GLU A 73 -8.13 3.24 10.32
C GLU A 73 -7.44 1.89 10.41
N ILE A 74 -6.11 1.84 10.31
CA ILE A 74 -5.31 0.62 10.45
C ILE A 74 -5.40 0.10 11.88
N VAL A 75 -5.25 0.98 12.88
CA VAL A 75 -5.34 0.58 14.30
C VAL A 75 -6.75 0.08 14.63
N ALA A 76 -7.80 0.76 14.15
CA ALA A 76 -9.19 0.33 14.34
C ALA A 76 -9.48 -1.02 13.66
N LEU A 77 -8.95 -1.24 12.45
CA LEU A 77 -9.08 -2.50 11.74
C LEU A 77 -8.34 -3.64 12.48
N ALA A 78 -7.13 -3.36 12.97
CA ALA A 78 -6.35 -4.33 13.75
C ALA A 78 -7.06 -4.71 15.05
N ASP A 79 -7.65 -3.75 15.77
CA ASP A 79 -8.45 -3.98 16.97
C ASP A 79 -9.68 -4.85 16.67
N THR A 80 -10.43 -4.50 15.62
CA THR A 80 -11.64 -5.23 15.20
C THR A 80 -11.34 -6.68 14.86
N LEU A 81 -10.23 -6.94 14.17
CA LEU A 81 -9.82 -8.28 13.74
C LEU A 81 -8.98 -9.02 14.80
N ALA A 82 -8.63 -8.37 15.91
CA ALA A 82 -7.60 -8.82 16.85
C ALA A 82 -6.31 -9.28 16.12
N ALA A 83 -5.92 -8.52 15.09
CA ALA A 83 -4.88 -8.91 14.14
C ALA A 83 -3.54 -8.21 14.45
N PRO A 84 -2.40 -8.93 14.51
CA PRO A 84 -1.09 -8.30 14.57
C PRO A 84 -0.80 -7.50 13.29
N VAL A 85 -0.13 -6.37 13.46
CA VAL A 85 0.31 -5.47 12.39
C VAL A 85 1.81 -5.60 12.19
N VAL A 86 2.20 -5.96 10.98
CA VAL A 86 3.59 -5.99 10.51
C VAL A 86 3.76 -4.81 9.57
N HIS A 87 4.84 -4.05 9.71
CA HIS A 87 5.13 -2.96 8.78
C HIS A 87 6.35 -3.24 7.89
N ALA A 88 6.30 -2.79 6.65
CA ALA A 88 7.47 -2.72 5.79
C ALA A 88 8.34 -1.52 6.21
N LEU A 89 9.62 -1.53 5.82
CA LEU A 89 10.57 -0.47 6.19
C LEU A 89 10.05 0.94 5.86
N ARG A 90 9.48 1.13 4.66
CA ARG A 90 8.93 2.42 4.22
C ARG A 90 7.60 2.78 4.89
N GLY A 91 6.97 1.84 5.59
CA GLY A 91 5.74 2.07 6.36
C GLY A 91 5.99 2.44 7.82
N LYS A 92 7.22 2.29 8.32
CA LYS A 92 7.58 2.47 9.74
C LYS A 92 7.06 3.80 10.30
N GLU A 93 7.33 4.91 9.60
CA GLU A 93 6.95 6.25 10.05
C GLU A 93 5.44 6.47 10.15
N TYR A 94 4.63 5.68 9.45
CA TYR A 94 3.16 5.84 9.38
C TYR A 94 2.40 4.83 10.24
N VAL A 95 3.03 3.73 10.64
CA VAL A 95 2.32 2.56 11.21
C VAL A 95 2.77 2.19 12.61
N GLU A 96 4.04 2.40 12.95
CA GLU A 96 4.64 1.88 14.20
C GLU A 96 4.26 2.71 15.45
N HIS A 97 4.11 4.02 15.30
CA HIS A 97 3.80 4.90 16.43
C HIS A 97 2.39 4.65 16.98
N ASP A 98 2.19 4.73 18.29
CA ASP A 98 0.86 4.61 18.95
C ASP A 98 0.00 3.39 18.53
N ASN A 99 0.64 2.32 18.05
CA ASN A 99 -0.04 1.13 17.56
C ASN A 99 0.20 -0.07 18.49
N PRO A 100 -0.78 -0.46 19.34
CA PRO A 100 -0.61 -1.56 20.28
C PRO A 100 -0.55 -2.94 19.61
N PHE A 101 -0.92 -3.02 18.33
CA PHE A 101 -0.91 -4.25 17.54
C PHE A 101 0.37 -4.42 16.72
N ASP A 102 1.28 -3.44 16.73
CA ASP A 102 2.52 -3.53 16.00
C ASP A 102 3.42 -4.63 16.55
N VAL A 103 3.86 -5.52 15.66
CA VAL A 103 4.80 -6.60 15.97
C VAL A 103 6.14 -6.42 15.25
N GLY A 104 6.40 -5.21 14.75
CA GLY A 104 7.64 -4.81 14.09
C GLY A 104 7.73 -5.19 12.60
N MET A 105 8.92 -4.95 12.05
CA MET A 105 9.24 -5.28 10.66
C MET A 105 9.55 -6.75 10.43
N THR A 106 9.38 -7.20 9.18
CA THR A 106 9.84 -8.50 8.68
C THR A 106 11.03 -8.34 7.70
N GLY A 107 11.60 -9.45 7.23
CA GLY A 107 12.75 -9.49 6.33
C GLY A 107 14.09 -9.57 7.07
N PHE A 108 15.19 -9.42 6.33
CA PHE A 108 16.55 -9.68 6.85
C PHE A 108 16.96 -8.75 8.00
N ILE A 109 16.48 -7.51 7.98
CA ILE A 109 16.74 -6.48 9.01
C ILE A 109 15.56 -6.31 9.98
N GLY A 110 14.56 -7.18 9.90
CA GLY A 110 13.38 -7.14 10.75
C GLY A 110 13.51 -7.99 12.01
N PHE A 111 12.37 -8.19 12.67
CA PHE A 111 12.26 -8.99 13.88
C PHE A 111 11.65 -10.36 13.58
N SER A 112 11.96 -11.34 14.44
CA SER A 112 11.37 -12.68 14.35
C SER A 112 9.85 -12.65 14.57
N SER A 113 9.35 -11.72 15.40
CA SER A 113 7.91 -11.51 15.65
C SER A 113 7.13 -11.26 14.36
N GLY A 114 7.57 -10.30 13.54
CA GLY A 114 6.93 -9.99 12.26
C GLY A 114 6.99 -11.18 11.28
N TYR A 115 8.11 -11.91 11.25
CA TYR A 115 8.21 -13.14 10.46
C TYR A 115 7.24 -14.23 10.91
N HIS A 116 7.14 -14.47 12.23
CA HIS A 116 6.23 -15.47 12.79
C HIS A 116 4.76 -15.08 12.63
N ALA A 117 4.40 -13.82 12.85
CA ALA A 117 3.04 -13.33 12.58
C ALA A 117 2.65 -13.53 11.10
N MET A 118 3.58 -13.24 10.18
CA MET A 118 3.38 -13.50 8.77
C MET A 118 3.37 -14.97 8.40
N MET A 119 4.04 -15.86 9.13
CA MET A 119 4.11 -17.31 8.83
C MET A 119 2.97 -18.10 9.47
N SER A 120 2.42 -17.61 10.58
CA SER A 120 1.39 -18.29 11.37
C SER A 120 -0.04 -17.89 10.99
N CYS A 121 -0.26 -16.78 10.26
CA CYS A 121 -1.62 -16.41 9.89
C CYS A 121 -2.24 -17.29 8.81
N GLU A 122 -3.55 -17.42 8.86
CA GLU A 122 -4.37 -18.04 7.81
C GLU A 122 -4.56 -17.07 6.65
N THR A 123 -4.87 -15.82 6.97
CA THR A 123 -5.07 -14.73 6.02
C THR A 123 -4.04 -13.63 6.24
N LEU A 124 -3.34 -13.25 5.17
CA LEU A 124 -2.45 -12.09 5.16
C LEU A 124 -3.09 -10.98 4.34
N VAL A 125 -3.33 -9.82 4.94
CA VAL A 125 -3.86 -8.63 4.27
C VAL A 125 -2.72 -7.66 4.03
N MET A 126 -2.38 -7.41 2.77
CA MET A 126 -1.31 -6.50 2.39
C MET A 126 -1.88 -5.11 2.09
N LEU A 127 -1.54 -4.11 2.90
CA LEU A 127 -2.04 -2.73 2.85
C LEU A 127 -0.95 -1.77 2.36
N GLY A 128 -1.18 -1.12 1.22
CA GLY A 128 -0.34 -0.02 0.73
C GLY A 128 1.16 -0.37 0.62
N THR A 129 1.49 -1.63 0.31
CA THR A 129 2.86 -2.14 0.41
C THR A 129 3.32 -2.81 -0.87
N ASP A 130 4.52 -2.44 -1.31
CA ASP A 130 5.24 -3.10 -2.40
C ASP A 130 6.29 -4.09 -1.86
N PHE A 131 6.02 -4.72 -0.71
CA PHE A 131 6.99 -5.55 0.00
C PHE A 131 7.62 -6.60 -0.93
N PRO A 132 8.94 -6.50 -1.23
CA PRO A 132 9.53 -7.12 -2.41
C PRO A 132 9.81 -8.61 -2.25
N TYR A 133 9.74 -9.15 -1.02
CA TYR A 133 10.13 -10.53 -0.72
C TYR A 133 9.00 -11.54 -0.94
N ARG A 134 8.67 -11.77 -2.21
CA ARG A 134 7.70 -12.79 -2.64
C ARG A 134 8.02 -14.21 -2.13
N ASN A 135 9.31 -14.54 -1.98
CA ASN A 135 9.75 -15.85 -1.49
C ASN A 135 9.38 -16.09 -0.02
N SER A 136 9.39 -15.05 0.81
CA SER A 136 8.95 -15.13 2.22
C SER A 136 7.44 -15.31 2.31
N ILE A 137 6.66 -14.74 1.37
CA ILE A 137 5.20 -14.91 1.32
C ILE A 137 4.81 -16.29 0.77
N ARG A 138 5.51 -16.79 -0.26
CA ARG A 138 5.22 -18.08 -0.93
C ARG A 138 5.60 -19.32 -0.13
N ARG A 139 6.47 -19.22 0.88
CA ARG A 139 6.90 -20.36 1.69
C ARG A 139 5.91 -20.70 2.81
N LYS A 140 4.62 -20.40 2.59
CA LYS A 140 3.51 -20.69 3.51
C LYS A 140 2.71 -21.92 3.05
N ARG A 141 2.01 -22.54 4.01
CA ARG A 141 1.25 -23.79 3.84
C ARG A 141 0.27 -23.69 2.65
N ARG A 142 0.04 -24.82 1.97
CA ARG A 142 -0.84 -24.97 0.78
C ARG A 142 -2.28 -24.41 0.91
N SER A 143 -2.72 -23.96 2.08
CA SER A 143 -4.08 -23.45 2.35
C SER A 143 -4.16 -21.99 2.81
N SER A 144 -3.05 -21.25 2.90
CA SER A 144 -3.07 -19.85 3.35
C SER A 144 -3.58 -18.92 2.24
N ARG A 145 -4.50 -17.99 2.58
CA ARG A 145 -5.03 -17.00 1.65
C ARG A 145 -4.23 -15.70 1.79
N SER A 146 -3.69 -15.20 0.69
CA SER A 146 -3.08 -13.86 0.66
C SER A 146 -4.04 -12.93 -0.05
N ILE A 147 -4.47 -11.89 0.66
CA ILE A 147 -5.35 -10.86 0.12
C ILE A 147 -4.51 -9.60 -0.05
N PHE A 148 -4.48 -9.10 -1.28
CA PHE A 148 -3.95 -7.77 -1.56
C PHE A 148 -5.09 -6.78 -1.39
N ALA A 149 -5.05 -5.97 -0.34
CA ALA A 149 -6.01 -4.89 -0.15
C ALA A 149 -5.26 -3.57 -0.35
N ALA A 150 -5.49 -2.92 -1.48
CA ALA A 150 -4.90 -1.61 -1.72
C ALA A 150 -5.56 -0.58 -0.78
N VAL A 151 -5.05 -0.42 0.45
CA VAL A 151 -5.21 0.82 1.20
C VAL A 151 -4.28 1.83 0.55
N ARG A 152 -4.85 2.93 0.08
CA ARG A 152 -4.10 3.99 -0.54
C ARG A 152 -4.43 5.32 0.10
N SER A 153 -3.45 5.88 0.78
CA SER A 153 -3.19 7.31 0.66
C SER A 153 -2.37 7.55 -0.62
N GLU A 154 -3.01 8.27 -1.52
CA GLU A 154 -2.51 9.07 -2.65
C GLU A 154 -1.49 8.49 -3.68
N SER A 155 -1.04 7.24 -3.61
CA SER A 155 0.18 6.77 -4.31
C SER A 155 0.05 5.97 -5.63
N GLY A 156 -0.67 6.47 -6.65
CA GLY A 156 -0.34 6.36 -8.10
C GLY A 156 -0.15 5.05 -8.91
N HIS A 157 -0.14 3.82 -8.38
CA HIS A 157 -0.02 2.56 -9.16
C HIS A 157 -1.26 1.63 -9.13
N PRO A 158 -1.89 1.25 -10.25
CA PRO A 158 -2.96 0.24 -10.20
C PRO A 158 -2.40 -1.10 -9.72
N LEU A 159 -2.75 -1.50 -8.49
CA LEU A 159 -2.51 -2.86 -8.00
C LEU A 159 -3.76 -3.68 -8.31
N HIS A 160 -3.59 -4.70 -9.14
CA HIS A 160 -4.64 -5.66 -9.45
C HIS A 160 -5.05 -6.41 -8.18
N LEU A 161 -6.34 -6.40 -7.85
CA LEU A 161 -6.96 -7.33 -6.92
C LEU A 161 -6.89 -8.74 -7.53
N GLY A 162 -5.80 -9.45 -7.26
CA GLY A 162 -5.67 -10.87 -7.58
C GLY A 162 -6.24 -11.68 -6.42
N TRP A 163 -7.40 -12.31 -6.64
CA TRP A 163 -8.00 -13.30 -5.73
C TRP A 163 -7.29 -14.64 -5.85
#